data_AF-A0A7S3DA57-F1
#
_entry.id   AF-A0A7S3DA57-F1
#
_cell.length_a   1.000
_cell.length_b   1.000
_cell.length_c   1.000
_cell.angle_alpha   90.00
_cell.angle_beta   90.00
_cell.angle_gamma   90.00
#
_symmetry.space_group_name_H-M   'P 1'
#
loop_
_entity.id
_entity.type
_entity.pdbx_description
1 polymer ?
#
loop_
_entity_poly.entity_id
_entity_poly.type
_entity_poly.pdbx_seq_one_letter_code
_entity_poly.pdbx_strand_id
1 'polypeptide(L)'
;MCSNPDVFTATVVRLRKHGEGLVFADVSPSSAIPLVPSALEESSARLQWMDSALIELCLVPSSNFSKNQSNDFQLLEVGDVLEVSGLWEKDEKGKLTFRGDHVKVTGSEEIDSHAITQAHKERMKEYAQRLPEKDRPLCRFFRRSQIGARSSGCTEKGCPFRHFLVNEEEKASMVELKRKRDKEIAKLRIRVDRDVHSCKEGHGQRAIVFVQWLLDRIGKEVLGRGSGVLDIAGGRGEVSWHLQVNNGVRSTVIDPREVKPIKKKKRKELKKKGVESGPSVIRAFFDDTFTETEKHKVIFSCIIRTAFAHGFVLLVS
;
A
#
# COMPACT_ATOMS: atom_id res chain seq x y z
N MET A 1 17.22 -34.48 -15.71
CA MET A 1 18.43 -33.64 -15.87
C MET A 1 18.30 -32.47 -14.93
N CYS A 2 19.19 -32.33 -13.95
CA CYS A 2 19.18 -31.17 -13.06
C CYS A 2 19.86 -30.02 -13.80
N SER A 3 19.08 -29.01 -14.19
CA SER A 3 19.61 -27.78 -14.77
C SER A 3 20.53 -27.12 -13.73
N ASN A 4 21.73 -26.71 -14.14
CA ASN A 4 22.58 -25.91 -13.26
C ASN A 4 21.85 -24.59 -12.94
N PRO A 5 21.85 -24.12 -11.68
CA PRO A 5 21.24 -22.84 -11.34
C PRO A 5 21.98 -21.71 -12.06
N ASP A 6 21.22 -20.76 -12.62
CA ASP A 6 21.80 -19.56 -13.20
C ASP A 6 22.31 -18.67 -12.07
N VAL A 7 23.45 -17.98 -12.28
CA VAL A 7 24.05 -17.07 -11.30
C VAL A 7 24.24 -15.70 -11.94
N PHE A 8 23.83 -14.63 -11.26
CA PHE A 8 24.11 -13.26 -11.70
C PHE A 8 24.23 -12.27 -10.55
N THR A 9 24.86 -11.13 -10.86
CA THR A 9 25.00 -10.00 -9.94
C THR A 9 24.02 -8.89 -10.30
N ALA A 10 23.32 -8.34 -9.32
CA ALA A 10 22.36 -7.26 -9.54
C ALA A 10 22.18 -6.36 -8.32
N THR A 11 21.92 -5.07 -8.57
CA THR A 11 21.69 -4.06 -7.54
C THR A 11 20.21 -3.94 -7.22
N VAL A 12 19.83 -3.94 -5.93
CA VAL A 12 18.45 -3.83 -5.47
C VAL A 12 17.92 -2.42 -5.72
N VAL A 13 17.00 -2.27 -6.67
CA VAL A 13 16.37 -0.99 -7.00
C VAL A 13 15.11 -0.76 -6.18
N ARG A 14 14.38 -1.83 -5.86
CA ARG A 14 13.16 -1.73 -5.08
C ARG A 14 12.90 -2.99 -4.29
N LEU A 15 12.59 -2.83 -3.01
CA LEU A 15 12.30 -3.95 -2.12
C LEU A 15 10.83 -3.98 -1.69
N ARG A 16 10.25 -5.18 -1.60
CA ARG A 16 8.89 -5.45 -1.11
C ARG A 16 8.94 -6.66 -0.17
N LYS A 17 8.91 -6.38 1.14
CA LYS A 17 8.87 -7.41 2.18
C LYS A 17 7.42 -7.84 2.43
N HIS A 18 7.12 -9.12 2.27
CA HIS A 18 5.83 -9.72 2.61
C HIS A 18 5.96 -10.48 3.94
N GLY A 19 4.85 -10.66 4.67
CA GLY A 19 4.84 -11.49 5.87
C GLY A 19 5.23 -12.93 5.52
N GLU A 20 5.89 -13.64 6.45
CA GLU A 20 6.44 -15.01 6.27
C GLU A 20 7.82 -15.09 5.59
N GLY A 21 8.60 -14.00 5.58
CA GLY A 21 9.99 -14.03 5.09
C GLY A 21 10.13 -14.03 3.56
N LEU A 22 9.01 -13.92 2.84
CA LEU A 22 8.98 -13.75 1.39
C LEU A 22 9.36 -12.31 1.02
N VAL A 23 10.39 -12.15 0.19
CA VAL A 23 10.86 -10.83 -0.26
C VAL A 23 10.85 -10.78 -1.78
N PHE A 24 10.21 -9.75 -2.34
CA PHE A 24 10.34 -9.43 -3.76
C PHE A 24 11.27 -8.23 -3.94
N ALA A 25 12.28 -8.37 -4.77
CA ALA A 25 13.18 -7.28 -5.14
C ALA A 25 13.09 -7.02 -6.65
N ASP A 26 12.90 -5.76 -7.06
CA ASP A 26 13.25 -5.37 -8.43
C ASP A 26 14.74 -5.05 -8.43
N VAL A 27 15.51 -5.74 -9.25
CA VAL A 27 16.96 -5.58 -9.33
C VAL A 27 17.39 -5.13 -10.72
N SER A 28 18.45 -4.32 -10.77
CA SER A 28 19.12 -3.94 -12.00
C SER A 28 20.37 -4.81 -12.14
N PRO A 29 20.45 -5.69 -13.15
CA PRO A 29 21.63 -6.54 -13.32
C PRO A 29 22.87 -5.70 -13.66
N SER A 30 24.01 -6.05 -13.07
CA SER A 30 25.30 -5.33 -13.26
C SER A 30 25.94 -5.65 -14.62
N SER A 31 25.54 -6.77 -15.24
CA SER A 31 25.96 -7.20 -16.57
C SER A 31 24.74 -7.70 -17.36
N ALA A 32 24.86 -7.76 -18.69
CA ALA A 32 23.80 -8.32 -19.52
C ALA A 32 23.61 -9.81 -19.19
N ILE A 33 22.43 -10.18 -18.70
CA ILE A 33 22.08 -11.58 -18.46
C ILE A 33 21.60 -12.20 -19.78
N PRO A 34 22.17 -13.32 -20.23
CA PRO A 34 21.66 -14.02 -21.40
C PRO A 34 20.24 -14.53 -21.11
N LEU A 35 19.26 -13.93 -21.78
CA LEU A 35 17.81 -14.16 -21.62
C LEU A 35 17.32 -15.48 -22.26
N VAL A 36 18.20 -16.45 -22.47
CA VAL A 36 17.79 -17.80 -22.88
C VAL A 36 17.96 -18.69 -21.66
N PRO A 37 16.92 -18.85 -20.81
CA PRO A 37 16.91 -19.90 -19.82
C PRO A 37 17.17 -21.21 -20.56
N SER A 38 18.12 -21.99 -20.08
CA SER A 38 18.39 -23.35 -20.55
C SER A 38 17.15 -24.26 -20.54
N ALA A 39 16.05 -23.82 -19.89
CA ALA A 39 14.78 -24.52 -19.76
C ALA A 39 13.63 -24.03 -20.68
N LEU A 40 13.83 -23.03 -21.56
CA LEU A 40 12.79 -22.51 -22.46
C LEU A 40 13.18 -22.68 -23.94
N GLU A 41 13.41 -23.93 -24.37
CA GLU A 41 13.78 -24.21 -25.78
C GLU A 41 12.61 -24.28 -26.77
N GLU A 42 11.35 -24.26 -26.34
CA GLU A 42 10.24 -24.41 -27.28
C GLU A 42 9.48 -23.10 -27.54
N SER A 43 9.71 -22.61 -28.76
CA SER A 43 8.72 -21.99 -29.63
C SER A 43 8.30 -20.53 -29.36
N SER A 44 8.90 -19.65 -30.17
CA SER A 44 8.30 -18.42 -30.72
C SER A 44 7.83 -17.33 -29.75
N ALA A 45 8.78 -16.53 -29.26
CA ALA A 45 8.71 -15.05 -29.39
C ALA A 45 10.03 -14.41 -28.92
N ARG A 46 10.59 -13.56 -29.77
CA ARG A 46 11.78 -12.72 -29.55
C ARG A 46 11.78 -12.03 -28.18
N LEU A 47 12.53 -12.58 -27.22
CA LEU A 47 13.05 -11.81 -26.09
C LEU A 47 14.42 -11.26 -26.52
N GLN A 48 14.37 -10.22 -27.36
CA GLN A 48 15.56 -9.42 -27.64
C GLN A 48 16.02 -8.79 -26.33
N TRP A 49 17.33 -8.92 -26.07
CA TRP A 49 18.14 -8.16 -25.13
C TRP A 49 17.44 -6.91 -24.61
N MET A 50 16.94 -6.97 -23.37
CA MET A 50 16.61 -5.75 -22.65
C MET A 50 17.84 -5.42 -21.82
N ASP A 51 18.77 -4.65 -22.38
CA ASP A 51 20.04 -4.23 -21.77
C ASP A 51 19.89 -3.42 -20.46
N SER A 52 18.70 -3.44 -19.83
CA SER A 52 18.36 -2.68 -18.62
C SER A 52 16.97 -3.01 -18.04
N ALA A 53 16.43 -4.21 -18.28
CA ALA A 53 15.16 -4.60 -17.65
C ALA A 53 15.38 -4.88 -16.16
N LEU A 54 14.63 -4.18 -15.31
CA LEU A 54 14.51 -4.57 -13.91
C LEU A 54 13.96 -6.00 -13.85
N ILE A 55 14.67 -6.88 -13.16
CA ILE A 55 14.24 -8.26 -12.93
C ILE A 55 13.52 -8.30 -11.59
N GLU A 56 12.35 -8.93 -11.55
CA GLU A 56 11.71 -9.25 -10.26
C GLU A 56 12.32 -10.55 -9.73
N LEU A 57 13.13 -10.40 -8.69
CA LEU A 57 13.59 -11.49 -7.84
C LEU A 57 12.52 -11.85 -6.82
N CYS A 58 12.21 -13.14 -6.72
CA CYS A 58 11.44 -13.73 -5.64
C CYS A 58 12.42 -14.48 -4.73
N LEU A 59 12.61 -13.98 -3.51
CA LEU A 59 13.48 -14.60 -2.51
C LEU A 59 12.59 -15.37 -1.54
N VAL A 60 12.70 -16.69 -1.60
CA VAL A 60 11.93 -17.61 -0.76
C VAL A 60 12.89 -18.20 0.28
N PRO A 61 12.52 -18.21 1.58
CA PRO A 61 13.29 -18.96 2.56
C PRO A 61 13.26 -20.45 2.18
N SER A 62 14.37 -21.00 1.71
CA SER A 62 14.49 -22.45 1.45
C SER A 62 14.24 -23.25 2.74
N SER A 63 13.58 -24.40 2.63
CA SER A 63 13.31 -25.30 3.75
C SER A 63 14.53 -26.12 4.19
N ASN A 64 15.68 -25.98 3.52
CA ASN A 64 16.91 -26.77 3.73
C ASN A 64 18.11 -25.89 4.10
N PHE A 65 17.97 -25.01 5.10
CA PHE A 65 19.10 -24.18 5.54
C PHE A 65 19.87 -24.80 6.71
N SER A 66 21.17 -25.05 6.48
CA SER A 66 22.12 -25.34 7.55
C SER A 66 22.41 -24.05 8.34
N LYS A 67 22.54 -24.20 9.66
CA LYS A 67 22.56 -23.13 10.69
C LYS A 67 23.64 -22.04 10.59
N ASN A 68 24.51 -22.04 9.57
CA ASN A 68 25.70 -21.17 9.53
C ASN A 68 25.64 -20.00 8.53
N GLN A 69 24.51 -19.74 7.88
CA GLN A 69 24.30 -18.51 7.10
C GLN A 69 22.98 -17.88 7.57
N SER A 70 23.06 -16.77 8.30
CA SER A 70 21.89 -16.08 8.85
C SER A 70 21.00 -15.58 7.70
N ASN A 71 19.79 -16.12 7.64
CA ASN A 71 18.71 -15.75 6.72
C ASN A 71 18.16 -14.36 7.02
N ASP A 72 18.95 -13.32 6.81
CA ASP A 72 18.56 -11.94 7.06
C ASP A 72 18.20 -11.21 5.76
N PHE A 73 17.26 -11.77 5.00
CA PHE A 73 16.52 -10.98 3.99
C PHE A 73 15.83 -9.76 4.63
N GLN A 74 15.70 -9.74 5.96
CA GLN A 74 15.25 -8.59 6.73
C GLN A 74 16.24 -7.42 6.70
N LEU A 75 17.53 -7.67 6.51
CA LEU A 75 18.58 -6.65 6.42
C LEU A 75 18.82 -6.14 5.00
N LEU A 76 18.17 -6.73 3.98
CA LEU A 76 18.26 -6.19 2.63
C LEU A 76 17.69 -4.77 2.56
N GLU A 77 18.44 -3.91 1.88
CA GLU A 77 18.15 -2.51 1.61
C GLU A 77 18.18 -2.21 0.11
N VAL A 78 17.66 -1.03 -0.26
CA VAL A 78 17.74 -0.52 -1.62
C VAL A 78 19.17 0.00 -1.84
N GLY A 79 19.83 -0.44 -2.90
CA GLY A 79 21.23 -0.18 -3.18
C GLY A 79 22.15 -1.38 -2.93
N ASP A 80 21.70 -2.42 -2.22
CA ASP A 80 22.50 -3.63 -2.03
C ASP A 80 22.83 -4.32 -3.36
N VAL A 81 24.08 -4.73 -3.52
CA VAL A 81 24.53 -5.55 -4.65
C VAL A 81 24.45 -7.01 -4.24
N LEU A 82 23.66 -7.79 -4.98
CA LEU A 82 23.39 -9.18 -4.70
C LEU A 82 24.05 -10.06 -5.75
N GLU A 83 24.72 -11.12 -5.32
CA GLU A 83 25.00 -12.31 -6.12
C GLU A 83 23.89 -13.33 -5.83
N VAL A 84 23.11 -13.66 -6.85
CA VAL A 84 21.93 -14.52 -6.72
C VAL A 84 22.09 -15.73 -7.62
N SER A 85 21.83 -16.91 -7.06
CA SER A 85 21.70 -18.16 -7.81
C SER A 85 20.31 -18.75 -7.65
N GLY A 86 19.78 -19.35 -8.72
CA GLY A 86 18.42 -19.89 -8.70
C GLY A 86 17.88 -20.28 -10.06
N LEU A 87 16.55 -20.27 -10.18
CA LEU A 87 15.84 -20.76 -11.36
C LEU A 87 14.81 -19.73 -11.85
N TRP A 88 14.64 -19.69 -13.17
CA TRP A 88 13.56 -18.93 -13.80
C TRP A 88 12.23 -19.68 -13.68
N GLU A 89 11.24 -19.02 -13.09
CA GLU A 89 9.88 -19.54 -12.96
C GLU A 89 8.89 -18.55 -13.57
N LYS A 90 7.77 -19.06 -14.12
CA LYS A 90 6.61 -18.21 -14.44
C LYS A 90 5.67 -18.24 -13.24
N ASP A 91 5.30 -17.07 -12.72
CA ASP A 91 4.29 -16.99 -11.66
C ASP A 91 2.91 -17.46 -12.17
N GLU A 92 1.92 -17.57 -11.27
CA GLU A 92 0.54 -17.93 -11.63
C GLU A 92 -0.12 -16.99 -12.66
N LYS A 93 0.50 -15.84 -12.96
CA LYS A 93 0.05 -14.83 -13.92
C LYS A 93 0.88 -14.88 -15.21
N GLY A 94 1.75 -15.87 -15.37
CA GLY A 94 2.64 -16.03 -16.52
C GLY A 94 3.79 -15.02 -16.56
N LYS A 95 4.02 -14.26 -15.49
CA LYS A 95 5.15 -13.32 -15.38
C LYS A 95 6.40 -14.12 -15.09
N LEU A 96 7.43 -13.92 -15.91
CA LEU A 96 8.75 -14.49 -15.66
C LEU A 96 9.37 -13.81 -14.43
N THR A 97 9.73 -14.61 -13.44
CA THR A 97 10.34 -14.22 -12.17
C THR A 97 11.54 -15.10 -11.90
N PHE A 98 12.60 -14.53 -11.33
CA PHE A 98 13.76 -15.33 -10.93
C PHE A 98 13.60 -15.71 -9.46
N ARG A 99 13.54 -17.01 -9.18
CA ARG A 99 13.49 -17.54 -7.82
C ARG A 99 14.92 -17.72 -7.33
N GLY A 100 15.35 -16.86 -6.41
CA GLY A 100 16.68 -16.94 -5.82
C GLY A 100 16.71 -17.96 -4.67
N ASP A 101 17.46 -19.04 -4.85
CA ASP A 101 17.65 -20.08 -3.83
C ASP A 101 18.85 -19.78 -2.93
N HIS A 102 19.90 -19.14 -3.49
CA HIS A 102 21.00 -18.59 -2.71
C HIS A 102 21.23 -17.13 -3.08
N VAL A 103 21.30 -16.28 -2.07
CA VAL A 103 21.53 -14.84 -2.20
C VAL A 103 22.68 -14.46 -1.29
N LYS A 104 23.65 -13.73 -1.84
CA LYS A 104 24.77 -13.17 -1.09
C LYS A 104 24.85 -11.68 -1.36
N VAL A 105 24.84 -10.88 -0.31
CA VAL A 105 25.14 -9.44 -0.44
C VAL A 105 26.65 -9.29 -0.64
N THR A 106 27.06 -8.74 -1.77
CA THR A 106 28.48 -8.56 -2.13
C THR A 106 28.96 -7.12 -1.97
N GLY A 107 28.04 -6.16 -1.80
CA GLY A 107 28.36 -4.75 -1.61
C GLY A 107 27.10 -3.89 -1.55
N SER A 108 27.29 -2.58 -1.63
CA SER A 108 26.21 -1.59 -1.68
C SER A 108 26.61 -0.46 -2.62
N GLU A 109 25.66 0.03 -3.41
CA GLU A 109 25.81 1.15 -4.34
C GLU A 109 24.82 2.26 -3.98
N GLU A 110 25.28 3.51 -4.07
CA GLU A 110 24.39 4.66 -3.96
C GLU A 110 23.57 4.77 -5.25
N ILE A 111 22.26 4.54 -5.15
CA ILE A 111 21.37 4.56 -6.31
C ILE A 111 20.23 5.55 -6.13
N ASP A 112 19.91 6.26 -7.21
CA ASP A 112 18.63 6.95 -7.32
C ASP A 112 17.56 5.97 -7.82
N SER A 113 16.97 5.23 -6.87
CA SER A 113 15.89 4.29 -7.15
C SER A 113 14.71 4.93 -7.90
N HIS A 114 14.48 6.24 -7.72
CA HIS A 114 13.43 6.96 -8.43
C HIS A 114 13.80 7.14 -9.90
N ALA A 115 15.00 7.65 -10.19
CA ALA A 115 15.49 7.83 -11.55
C ALA A 115 15.51 6.50 -12.32
N ILE A 116 16.01 5.42 -11.70
CA ILE A 116 16.02 4.09 -12.32
C ILE A 116 14.58 3.61 -12.63
N THR A 117 13.66 3.81 -11.68
CA THR A 117 12.26 3.44 -11.87
C THR A 117 11.59 4.25 -12.99
N GLN A 118 11.91 5.55 -13.13
CA GLN A 118 11.38 6.38 -14.22
C GLN A 118 11.97 5.96 -15.57
N ALA A 119 13.28 5.79 -15.65
CA ALA A 119 13.96 5.32 -16.86
C ALA A 119 13.41 3.95 -17.32
N HIS A 120 13.13 3.03 -16.39
CA HIS A 120 12.47 1.77 -16.72
C HIS A 120 11.07 1.97 -17.30
N LYS A 121 10.24 2.85 -16.71
CA LYS A 121 8.90 3.14 -17.26
C LYS A 121 9.00 3.73 -18.66
N GLU A 122 9.89 4.68 -18.89
CA GLU A 122 10.08 5.33 -20.19
C GLU A 122 10.51 4.32 -21.25
N ARG A 123 11.49 3.46 -20.94
CA ARG A 123 11.89 2.35 -21.83
C ARG A 123 10.75 1.39 -22.14
N MET A 124 9.92 1.05 -21.16
CA MET A 124 8.73 0.22 -21.40
C MET A 124 7.71 0.92 -22.32
N LYS A 125 7.57 2.25 -22.23
CA LYS A 125 6.72 3.02 -23.15
C LYS A 125 7.29 2.97 -24.57
N GLU A 126 8.59 3.20 -24.72
CA GLU A 126 9.27 3.17 -26.02
C GLU A 126 9.20 1.79 -26.67
N TYR A 127 9.49 0.72 -25.91
CA TYR A 127 9.37 -0.66 -26.38
C TYR A 127 7.95 -0.97 -26.85
N ALA A 128 6.94 -0.60 -26.06
CA ALA A 128 5.54 -0.83 -26.44
C ALA A 128 5.16 -0.05 -27.72
N GLN A 129 5.71 1.14 -27.95
CA GLN A 129 5.47 1.90 -29.18
C GLN A 129 6.09 1.26 -30.43
N ARG A 130 7.23 0.57 -30.29
CA ARG A 130 7.90 -0.15 -31.38
C ARG A 130 7.13 -1.40 -31.83
N LEU A 131 6.27 -1.95 -30.97
CA LEU A 131 5.45 -3.12 -31.30
C LEU A 131 4.18 -2.74 -32.08
N PRO A 132 3.74 -3.60 -33.02
CA PRO A 132 2.41 -3.49 -33.63
C PRO A 132 1.33 -3.42 -32.55
N GLU A 133 0.26 -2.65 -32.77
CA GLU A 133 -0.74 -2.35 -31.73
C GLU A 133 -1.32 -3.59 -31.05
N LYS A 134 -1.55 -4.66 -31.81
CA LYS A 134 -2.04 -5.96 -31.33
C LYS A 134 -1.07 -6.68 -30.38
N ASP A 135 0.23 -6.47 -30.57
CA ASP A 135 1.31 -7.14 -29.83
C ASP A 135 1.76 -6.33 -28.62
N ARG A 136 1.23 -5.10 -28.46
CA ARG A 136 1.57 -4.26 -27.31
C ARG A 136 1.07 -4.89 -26.01
N PRO A 137 1.81 -4.72 -24.90
CA PRO A 137 1.34 -5.18 -23.60
C PRO A 137 0.04 -4.49 -23.18
N LEU A 138 -0.85 -5.23 -22.50
CA LEU A 138 -2.12 -4.72 -21.99
C LEU A 138 -1.88 -3.65 -20.93
N CYS A 139 -2.54 -2.49 -21.08
CA CYS A 139 -2.43 -1.41 -20.11
C CYS A 139 -2.88 -1.87 -18.72
N ARG A 140 -2.01 -1.67 -17.72
CA ARG A 140 -2.28 -2.04 -16.33
C ARG A 140 -3.55 -1.37 -15.78
N PHE A 141 -3.79 -0.10 -16.10
CA PHE A 141 -4.94 0.63 -15.60
C PHE A 141 -6.25 0.16 -16.24
N PHE A 142 -6.22 -0.09 -17.54
CA PHE A 142 -7.35 -0.70 -18.25
C PHE A 142 -7.64 -2.11 -17.73
N ARG A 143 -6.62 -2.96 -17.58
CA ARG A 143 -6.77 -4.29 -16.98
C ARG A 143 -7.44 -4.21 -15.61
N ARG A 144 -7.01 -3.26 -14.76
CA ARG A 144 -7.59 -3.06 -13.43
C ARG A 144 -9.03 -2.55 -13.46
N SER A 145 -9.44 -1.74 -14.44
CA SER A 145 -10.83 -1.31 -14.55
C SER A 145 -11.74 -2.44 -15.01
N GLN A 146 -11.29 -3.28 -15.95
CA GLN A 146 -12.07 -4.42 -16.44
C GLN A 146 -12.39 -5.43 -15.34
N ILE A 147 -11.48 -5.66 -14.39
CA ILE A 147 -11.71 -6.54 -13.22
C ILE A 147 -12.35 -5.83 -12.02
N GLY A 148 -12.82 -4.58 -12.16
CA GLY A 148 -13.41 -3.83 -11.03
C GLY A 148 -12.43 -3.51 -9.89
N ALA A 149 -11.12 -3.58 -10.14
CA ALA A 149 -10.07 -3.15 -9.20
C ALA A 149 -9.83 -1.64 -9.20
N ARG A 150 -10.39 -0.94 -10.18
CA ARG A 150 -10.35 0.52 -10.28
C ARG A 150 -11.66 1.02 -10.86
N SER A 151 -12.20 2.10 -10.31
CA SER A 151 -13.47 2.70 -10.74
C SER A 151 -13.37 3.41 -12.10
N SER A 152 -12.18 3.81 -12.51
CA SER A 152 -11.91 4.44 -13.80
C SER A 152 -10.80 3.69 -14.54
N GLY A 153 -10.92 3.64 -15.87
CA GLY A 153 -9.89 3.08 -16.75
C GLY A 153 -8.62 3.94 -16.81
N CYS A 154 -7.79 3.65 -17.82
CA CYS A 154 -6.65 4.51 -18.14
C CYS A 154 -7.14 5.88 -18.60
N THR A 155 -6.54 6.95 -18.08
CA THR A 155 -6.88 8.35 -18.45
C THR A 155 -5.76 9.04 -19.21
N GLU A 156 -4.66 8.33 -19.51
CA GLU A 156 -3.51 8.86 -20.22
C GLU A 156 -3.82 8.95 -21.71
N LYS A 157 -3.79 10.18 -22.25
CA LYS A 157 -3.91 10.40 -23.70
C LYS A 157 -2.66 9.85 -24.38
N GLY A 158 -2.84 9.03 -25.43
CA GLY A 158 -1.72 8.40 -26.12
C GLY A 158 -0.98 7.34 -25.29
N CYS A 159 -1.70 6.62 -24.42
CA CYS A 159 -1.10 5.52 -23.66
C CYS A 159 -0.39 4.53 -24.62
N PRO A 160 0.89 4.20 -24.39
CA PRO A 160 1.65 3.32 -25.28
C PRO A 160 1.24 1.85 -25.17
N PHE A 161 0.37 1.52 -24.21
CA PHE A 161 -0.13 0.18 -23.95
C PHE A 161 -1.53 0.01 -24.55
N ARG A 162 -1.89 -1.22 -24.95
CA ARG A 162 -3.20 -1.46 -25.56
C ARG A 162 -4.35 -1.40 -24.55
N HIS A 163 -5.53 -1.03 -25.06
CA HIS A 163 -6.79 -0.91 -24.31
C HIS A 163 -7.90 -1.81 -24.85
N PHE A 164 -7.53 -2.93 -25.45
CA PHE A 164 -8.45 -3.94 -25.96
C PHE A 164 -7.85 -5.33 -25.73
N LEU A 165 -8.71 -6.35 -25.76
CA LEU A 165 -8.31 -7.76 -25.63
C LEU A 165 -8.21 -8.36 -27.03
N VAL A 166 -7.20 -9.18 -27.27
CA VAL A 166 -6.85 -9.65 -28.63
C VAL A 166 -7.63 -10.91 -29.00
N ASN A 167 -7.77 -11.86 -28.08
CA ASN A 167 -8.37 -13.17 -28.32
C ASN A 167 -9.36 -13.56 -27.21
N GLU A 168 -10.10 -14.64 -27.45
CA GLU A 168 -11.05 -15.19 -26.46
C GLU A 168 -10.36 -15.72 -25.21
N GLU A 169 -9.13 -16.21 -25.32
CA GLU A 169 -8.33 -16.67 -24.17
C GLU A 169 -8.03 -15.53 -23.18
N GLU A 170 -7.68 -14.35 -23.69
CA GLU A 170 -7.48 -13.16 -22.87
C GLU A 170 -8.78 -12.71 -22.21
N LYS A 171 -9.91 -12.78 -22.93
CA LYS A 171 -11.23 -12.49 -22.35
C LYS A 171 -11.56 -13.46 -21.23
N ALA A 172 -11.35 -14.76 -21.44
CA ALA A 172 -11.56 -15.79 -20.43
C ALA A 172 -10.66 -15.58 -19.20
N SER A 173 -9.38 -15.28 -19.41
CA SER A 173 -8.43 -14.95 -18.34
C SER A 173 -8.87 -13.73 -17.53
N MET A 174 -9.41 -12.69 -18.18
CA MET A 174 -9.95 -11.50 -17.52
C MET A 174 -11.19 -11.81 -16.67
N VAL A 175 -12.09 -12.66 -17.16
CA VAL A 175 -13.27 -13.12 -16.41
C VAL A 175 -12.83 -13.93 -15.19
N GLU A 176 -11.86 -14.84 -15.34
CA GLU A 176 -11.36 -15.65 -14.23
C GLU A 176 -10.64 -14.78 -13.18
N LEU A 177 -9.82 -13.81 -13.59
CA LEU A 177 -9.20 -12.85 -12.69
C LEU A 177 -10.23 -12.04 -11.89
N LYS A 178 -11.31 -11.60 -12.55
CA LYS A 178 -12.42 -10.92 -11.89
C LYS A 178 -13.10 -11.84 -10.88
N ARG A 179 -13.38 -13.10 -11.26
CA ARG A 179 -13.97 -14.10 -10.38
C ARG A 179 -13.10 -14.39 -9.15
N LYS A 180 -11.79 -14.59 -9.33
CA LYS A 180 -10.83 -14.78 -8.23
C LYS A 180 -10.85 -13.58 -7.28
N ARG A 181 -10.84 -12.36 -7.83
CA ARG A 181 -10.94 -11.13 -7.03
C ARG A 181 -12.25 -11.06 -6.26
N ASP A 182 -13.38 -11.32 -6.89
CA ASP A 182 -14.69 -11.25 -6.24
C ASP A 182 -14.81 -12.30 -5.12
N LYS A 183 -14.25 -13.49 -5.33
CA LYS A 183 -14.10 -14.52 -4.28
C LYS A 183 -13.23 -14.03 -3.12
N GLU A 184 -12.06 -13.43 -3.38
CA GLU A 184 -11.21 -12.88 -2.33
C GLU A 184 -11.89 -11.75 -1.56
N ILE A 185 -12.60 -10.85 -2.25
CA ILE A 185 -13.41 -9.81 -1.60
C ILE A 185 -14.53 -10.44 -0.76
N ALA A 186 -15.21 -11.48 -1.26
CA ALA A 186 -16.24 -12.18 -0.50
C ALA A 186 -15.66 -12.85 0.76
N LYS A 187 -14.51 -13.53 0.65
CA LYS A 187 -13.79 -14.10 1.80
C LYS A 187 -13.42 -13.03 2.82
N LEU A 188 -12.92 -11.88 2.38
CA LEU A 188 -12.60 -10.76 3.26
C LEU A 188 -13.86 -10.20 3.93
N ARG A 189 -14.98 -10.09 3.22
CA ARG A 189 -16.27 -9.68 3.82
C ARG A 189 -16.75 -10.67 4.89
N ILE A 190 -16.60 -11.97 4.65
CA ILE A 190 -16.95 -13.02 5.63
C ILE A 190 -16.03 -12.96 6.86
N ARG A 191 -14.73 -12.63 6.70
CA ARG A 191 -13.81 -12.43 7.83
C ARG A 191 -14.11 -11.18 8.65
N VAL A 192 -14.57 -10.09 8.00
CA VAL A 192 -14.95 -8.85 8.70
C VAL A 192 -16.10 -9.09 9.69
N ASP A 193 -16.97 -10.06 9.45
CA ASP A 193 -18.05 -10.44 10.38
C ASP A 193 -17.57 -11.31 11.57
N ARG A 194 -16.34 -11.82 11.56
CA ARG A 194 -15.86 -12.76 12.61
C ARG A 194 -14.51 -12.43 13.24
N ASP A 195 -13.70 -11.56 12.66
CA ASP A 195 -12.34 -11.32 13.14
C ASP A 195 -12.00 -9.83 13.16
N VAL A 196 -12.04 -9.27 14.37
CA VAL A 196 -11.84 -7.83 14.67
C VAL A 196 -10.37 -7.42 14.60
N HIS A 197 -9.40 -8.35 14.43
CA HIS A 197 -8.00 -8.02 14.74
C HIS A 197 -6.87 -8.46 13.78
N SER A 198 -7.12 -8.98 12.57
CA SER A 198 -5.99 -9.52 11.77
C SER A 198 -5.73 -8.94 10.36
N CYS A 199 -6.21 -7.73 10.02
CA CYS A 199 -5.82 -7.11 8.76
C CYS A 199 -5.14 -5.76 8.99
N LYS A 200 -4.06 -5.49 8.23
CA LYS A 200 -3.44 -4.15 8.13
C LYS A 200 -4.46 -3.22 7.48
N GLU A 201 -5.42 -2.80 8.28
CA GLU A 201 -6.54 -1.98 7.88
C GLU A 201 -6.04 -0.61 7.43
N GLY A 202 -6.64 -0.07 6.36
CA GLY A 202 -6.40 1.33 6.00
C GLY A 202 -6.73 2.22 7.20
N HIS A 203 -5.89 3.22 7.50
CA HIS A 203 -6.01 4.07 8.69
C HIS A 203 -7.43 4.57 9.03
N GLY A 204 -8.31 4.73 8.03
CA GLY A 204 -9.71 5.14 8.25
C GLY A 204 -10.59 4.08 8.91
N GLN A 205 -10.32 2.79 8.73
CA GLN A 205 -11.12 1.72 9.32
C GLN A 205 -10.89 1.63 10.84
N ARG A 206 -9.65 1.84 11.30
CA ARG A 206 -9.30 1.88 12.73
C ARG A 206 -10.09 2.96 13.48
N ALA A 207 -10.34 4.11 12.84
CA ALA A 207 -11.14 5.18 13.42
C ALA A 207 -12.62 4.75 13.58
N ILE A 208 -13.17 4.02 12.62
CA ILE A 208 -14.54 3.49 12.69
C ILE A 208 -14.66 2.49 13.84
N VAL A 209 -13.75 1.51 13.92
CA VAL A 209 -13.74 0.49 14.98
C VAL A 209 -13.62 1.14 16.35
N PHE A 210 -12.72 2.12 16.50
CA PHE A 210 -12.54 2.83 17.75
C PHE A 210 -13.77 3.65 18.15
N VAL A 211 -14.41 4.35 17.21
CA VAL A 211 -15.65 5.09 17.49
C VAL A 211 -16.79 4.15 17.88
N GLN A 212 -16.92 2.99 17.22
CA GLN A 212 -17.92 2.00 17.60
C GLN A 212 -17.68 1.51 19.02
N TRP A 213 -16.43 1.18 19.37
CA TRP A 213 -16.06 0.79 20.73
C TRP A 213 -16.40 1.87 21.77
N LEU A 214 -16.15 3.15 21.47
CA LEU A 214 -16.52 4.26 22.36
C LEU A 214 -18.03 4.34 22.58
N LEU A 215 -18.81 4.23 21.50
CA LEU A 215 -20.28 4.28 21.57
C LEU A 215 -20.84 3.09 22.35
N ASP A 216 -20.27 1.89 22.18
CA ASP A 216 -20.71 0.68 22.87
C ASP A 216 -20.34 0.70 24.36
N ARG A 217 -19.16 1.24 24.70
CA ARG A 217 -18.66 1.25 26.09
C ARG A 217 -19.16 2.41 26.93
N ILE A 218 -19.22 3.61 26.35
CA ILE A 218 -19.54 4.84 27.09
C ILE A 218 -20.99 5.25 26.82
N GLY A 219 -21.50 4.96 25.62
CA GLY A 219 -22.82 5.38 25.20
C GLY A 219 -22.79 6.74 24.51
N LYS A 220 -23.56 6.84 23.41
CA LYS A 220 -23.71 8.07 22.64
C LYS A 220 -24.16 9.26 23.49
N GLU A 221 -25.13 9.04 24.37
CA GLU A 221 -25.69 10.09 25.23
C GLU A 221 -24.61 10.70 26.13
N VAL A 222 -23.79 9.86 26.76
CA VAL A 222 -22.71 10.31 27.66
C VAL A 222 -21.63 11.05 26.87
N LEU A 223 -21.20 10.52 25.73
CA LEU A 223 -20.23 11.17 24.85
C LEU A 223 -20.74 12.51 24.29
N GLY A 224 -22.05 12.65 24.11
CA GLY A 224 -22.70 13.87 23.62
C GLY A 224 -22.99 14.91 24.69
N ARG A 225 -22.76 14.62 25.98
CA ARG A 225 -23.01 15.58 27.07
C ARG A 225 -22.14 16.82 26.95
N GLY A 226 -22.69 17.95 27.41
CA GLY A 226 -22.00 19.24 27.38
C GLY A 226 -21.59 19.63 25.95
N SER A 227 -20.31 19.93 25.76
CA SER A 227 -19.75 20.37 24.47
C SER A 227 -19.29 19.21 23.56
N GLY A 228 -19.45 17.95 23.98
CA GLY A 228 -19.05 16.77 23.22
C GLY A 228 -17.61 16.32 23.50
N VAL A 229 -16.99 15.65 22.53
CA VAL A 229 -15.70 14.97 22.68
C VAL A 229 -14.52 15.82 22.20
N LEU A 230 -13.47 15.92 23.00
CA LEU A 230 -12.21 16.55 22.63
C LEU A 230 -11.18 15.50 22.18
N ASP A 231 -10.75 15.57 20.93
CA ASP A 231 -9.78 14.67 20.29
C ASP A 231 -8.39 15.33 20.26
N ILE A 232 -7.61 15.12 21.32
CA ILE A 232 -6.26 15.70 21.49
C ILE A 232 -5.26 14.87 20.67
N ALA A 233 -4.44 15.55 19.86
CA ALA A 233 -3.54 14.93 18.89
C ALA A 233 -4.29 14.06 17.85
N GLY A 234 -5.52 14.44 17.51
CA GLY A 234 -6.39 13.71 16.58
C GLY A 234 -5.93 13.69 15.11
N GLY A 235 -4.83 14.39 14.79
CA GLY A 235 -4.22 14.39 13.46
C GLY A 235 -5.14 14.93 12.38
N ARG A 236 -5.66 14.03 11.53
CA ARG A 236 -6.58 14.39 10.43
C ARG A 236 -8.06 14.41 10.87
N GLY A 237 -8.35 14.15 12.15
CA GLY A 237 -9.70 14.18 12.69
C GLY A 237 -10.63 13.09 12.14
N GLU A 238 -10.09 11.90 11.82
CA GLU A 238 -10.94 10.79 11.33
C GLU A 238 -11.88 10.26 12.43
N VAL A 239 -11.41 10.20 13.69
CA VAL A 239 -12.23 9.83 14.85
C VAL A 239 -13.32 10.86 15.07
N SER A 240 -12.96 12.14 15.21
CA SER A 240 -13.95 13.22 15.32
C SER A 240 -14.94 13.27 14.16
N TRP A 241 -14.51 12.98 12.93
CA TRP A 241 -15.40 12.92 11.77
C TRP A 241 -16.47 11.85 11.96
N HIS A 242 -16.06 10.65 12.36
CA HIS A 242 -16.99 9.55 12.60
C HIS A 242 -17.90 9.81 13.80
N LEU A 243 -17.42 10.43 14.88
CA LEU A 243 -18.27 10.85 15.99
C LEU A 243 -19.34 11.84 15.53
N GLN A 244 -18.96 12.94 14.88
CA GLN A 244 -19.89 14.01 14.55
C GLN A 244 -20.77 13.71 13.34
N VAL A 245 -20.17 13.35 12.20
CA VAL A 245 -20.89 13.24 10.93
C VAL A 245 -21.66 11.93 10.83
N ASN A 246 -21.08 10.83 11.34
CA ASN A 246 -21.71 9.51 11.22
C ASN A 246 -22.62 9.19 12.40
N ASN A 247 -22.29 9.66 13.60
CA ASN A 247 -22.98 9.28 14.83
C ASN A 247 -23.67 10.44 15.56
N GLY A 248 -23.48 11.69 15.14
CA GLY A 248 -24.15 12.87 15.72
C GLY A 248 -23.60 13.29 17.09
N VAL A 249 -22.38 12.88 17.43
CA VAL A 249 -21.67 13.28 18.66
C VAL A 249 -20.71 14.42 18.31
N ARG A 250 -20.96 15.63 18.84
CA ARG A 250 -20.09 16.79 18.61
C ARG A 250 -18.65 16.46 19.01
N SER A 251 -17.69 16.83 18.16
CA SER A 251 -16.29 16.60 18.48
C SER A 251 -15.39 17.72 17.96
N THR A 252 -14.37 18.07 18.74
CA THR A 252 -13.34 19.06 18.39
C THR A 252 -11.96 18.42 18.42
N VAL A 253 -11.17 18.61 17.38
CA VAL A 253 -9.79 18.15 17.30
C VAL A 253 -8.85 19.25 17.80
N ILE A 254 -7.87 18.91 18.62
CA ILE A 254 -6.71 19.77 18.91
C ILE A 254 -5.48 19.12 18.28
N ASP A 255 -4.92 19.75 17.25
CA ASP A 255 -3.71 19.27 16.60
C ASP A 255 -2.96 20.43 15.92
N PRO A 256 -1.63 20.55 16.09
CA PRO A 256 -0.86 21.65 15.52
C PRO A 256 -0.76 21.59 13.98
N ARG A 257 -1.06 20.45 13.36
CA ARG A 257 -0.93 20.25 11.91
C ARG A 257 -1.89 21.15 11.12
N GLU A 258 -1.47 21.48 9.91
CA GLU A 258 -2.31 22.21 8.97
C GLU A 258 -3.57 21.41 8.58
N VAL A 259 -4.72 22.08 8.65
CA VAL A 259 -5.99 21.52 8.21
C VAL A 259 -6.00 21.46 6.68
N LYS A 260 -5.94 20.25 6.14
CA LYS A 260 -6.09 20.05 4.70
C LYS A 260 -7.54 20.32 4.28
N PRO A 261 -7.78 20.93 3.10
CA PRO A 261 -9.13 21.12 2.58
C PRO A 261 -9.94 19.82 2.56
N ILE A 262 -11.22 19.92 2.93
CA ILE A 262 -12.12 18.76 2.97
C ILE A 262 -12.24 18.17 1.56
N LYS A 263 -11.84 16.90 1.42
CA LYS A 263 -11.91 16.17 0.14
C LYS A 263 -13.35 16.10 -0.38
N LYS A 264 -13.52 16.09 -1.72
CA LYS A 264 -14.82 15.99 -2.41
C LYS A 264 -15.73 14.87 -1.87
N LYS A 265 -15.15 13.73 -1.47
CA LYS A 265 -15.89 12.60 -0.86
C LYS A 265 -16.57 12.99 0.46
N LYS A 266 -15.82 13.60 1.38
CA LYS A 266 -16.32 14.07 2.69
C LYS A 266 -17.37 15.17 2.54
N ARG A 267 -17.20 16.07 1.57
CA ARG A 267 -18.23 17.08 1.23
C ARG A 267 -19.56 16.46 0.75
N LYS A 268 -19.50 15.41 -0.08
CA LYS A 268 -20.69 14.67 -0.50
C LYS A 268 -21.36 13.94 0.68
N GLU A 269 -20.55 13.41 1.59
CA GLU A 269 -21.05 12.74 2.80
C GLU A 269 -21.81 13.70 3.72
N LEU A 270 -21.28 14.90 3.99
CA LEU A 270 -21.99 15.96 4.73
C LEU A 270 -23.35 16.27 4.12
N LYS A 271 -23.39 16.52 2.80
CA LYS A 271 -24.65 16.76 2.07
C LYS A 271 -25.63 15.60 2.18
N LYS A 272 -25.14 14.36 2.04
CA LYS A 272 -25.97 13.15 2.15
C LYS A 272 -26.53 12.97 3.55
N LYS A 273 -25.77 13.33 4.57
CA LYS A 273 -26.14 13.22 5.98
C LYS A 273 -26.92 14.43 6.51
N GLY A 274 -27.07 15.50 5.72
CA GLY A 274 -27.72 16.73 6.15
C GLY A 274 -26.96 17.47 7.26
N VAL A 275 -25.65 17.24 7.38
CA VAL A 275 -24.81 17.88 8.41
C VAL A 275 -24.15 19.10 7.81
N GLU A 276 -24.29 20.26 8.46
CA GLU A 276 -23.81 21.55 7.97
C GLU A 276 -22.28 21.61 7.87
N SER A 277 -21.58 21.08 8.88
CA SER A 277 -20.12 21.15 8.97
C SER A 277 -19.50 19.90 9.62
N GLY A 278 -18.24 19.65 9.28
CA GLY A 278 -17.44 18.63 9.94
C GLY A 278 -16.96 19.09 11.34
N PRO A 279 -16.14 18.27 12.00
CA PRO A 279 -15.55 18.62 13.28
C PRO A 279 -14.75 19.92 13.24
N SER A 280 -14.83 20.70 14.31
CA SER A 280 -13.94 21.83 14.54
C SER A 280 -12.51 21.36 14.78
N VAL A 281 -11.54 22.13 14.30
CA VAL A 281 -10.11 21.88 14.54
C VAL A 281 -9.48 23.12 15.15
N ILE A 282 -8.84 22.95 16.31
CA ILE A 282 -8.02 23.95 16.99
C ILE A 282 -6.57 23.65 16.63
N ARG A 283 -5.93 24.61 15.97
CA ARG A 283 -4.54 24.50 15.51
C ARG A 283 -3.59 25.03 16.58
N ALA A 284 -3.32 24.21 17.57
CA ALA A 284 -2.40 24.54 18.63
C ALA A 284 -1.71 23.27 19.13
N PHE A 285 -0.49 23.44 19.65
CA PHE A 285 0.07 22.44 20.55
C PHE A 285 -0.71 22.45 21.86
N PHE A 286 -0.87 21.28 22.46
CA PHE A 286 -1.48 21.17 23.79
C PHE A 286 -0.37 21.24 24.84
N ASP A 287 0.27 22.41 24.94
CA ASP A 287 1.40 22.73 25.81
C ASP A 287 1.09 23.92 26.73
N ASP A 288 2.09 24.44 27.45
CA ASP A 288 1.92 25.58 28.37
C ASP A 288 1.39 26.83 27.67
N THR A 289 1.71 27.01 26.38
CA THR A 289 1.24 28.15 25.57
C THR A 289 -0.20 27.96 25.11
N PHE A 290 -0.76 26.75 25.20
CA PHE A 290 -2.15 26.49 24.81
C PHE A 290 -3.11 27.44 25.54
N THR A 291 -2.86 27.72 26.82
CA THR A 291 -3.74 28.57 27.65
C THR A 291 -3.56 30.08 27.46
N GLU A 292 -2.72 30.53 26.53
CA GLU A 292 -2.51 31.97 26.29
C GLU A 292 -3.76 32.66 25.75
N THR A 293 -4.61 31.95 25.00
CA THR A 293 -5.88 32.50 24.50
C THR A 293 -7.03 32.25 25.46
N GLU A 294 -7.90 33.23 25.63
CA GLU A 294 -9.06 33.11 26.53
C GLU A 294 -9.98 31.93 26.16
N LYS A 295 -10.12 31.67 24.86
CA LYS A 295 -10.85 30.51 24.34
C LYS A 295 -10.26 29.19 24.83
N HIS A 296 -8.94 29.06 24.82
CA HIS A 296 -8.26 27.83 25.25
C HIS A 296 -8.24 27.69 26.77
N LYS A 297 -8.17 28.79 27.54
CA LYS A 297 -8.33 28.76 29.00
C LYS A 297 -9.65 28.15 29.41
N VAL A 298 -10.74 28.53 28.73
CA VAL A 298 -12.06 27.94 28.99
C VAL A 298 -12.03 26.43 28.74
N ILE A 299 -11.48 26.00 27.60
CA ILE A 299 -11.36 24.57 27.27
C ILE A 299 -10.53 23.83 28.32
N PHE A 300 -9.36 24.36 28.67
CA PHE A 300 -8.45 23.78 29.66
C PHE A 300 -9.10 23.70 31.05
N SER A 301 -9.82 24.75 31.46
CA SER A 301 -10.57 24.76 32.72
C SER A 301 -11.67 23.70 32.75
N CYS A 302 -12.34 23.46 31.62
CA CYS A 302 -13.34 22.40 31.50
C CYS A 302 -12.70 21.01 31.62
N ILE A 303 -11.53 20.80 30.99
CA ILE A 303 -10.77 19.54 31.08
C ILE A 303 -10.40 19.28 32.53
N ILE A 304 -9.78 20.26 33.21
CA ILE A 304 -9.37 20.15 34.62
C ILE A 304 -10.57 19.82 35.50
N ARG A 305 -11.66 20.60 35.41
CA ARG A 305 -12.86 20.37 36.24
C ARG A 305 -13.44 18.97 36.05
N THR A 306 -13.46 18.48 34.81
CA THR A 306 -13.97 17.14 34.47
C THR A 306 -13.05 16.05 35.01
N ALA A 307 -11.73 16.22 34.86
CA ALA A 307 -10.75 15.27 35.36
C ALA A 307 -10.80 15.13 36.89
N PHE A 308 -10.84 16.25 37.60
CA PHE A 308 -10.96 16.25 39.07
C PHE A 308 -12.31 15.69 39.56
N ALA A 309 -13.42 16.00 38.88
CA ALA A 309 -14.74 15.47 39.25
C ALA A 309 -14.84 13.94 39.12
N HIS A 310 -14.01 13.33 38.28
CA HIS A 310 -14.01 11.89 38.03
C HIS A 310 -12.74 11.17 38.51
N GLY A 311 -11.87 11.84 39.28
CA GLY A 311 -10.67 11.25 39.86
C GLY A 311 -9.54 10.92 38.87
N PHE A 312 -9.54 11.54 37.69
CA PHE A 312 -8.45 11.40 36.72
C PHE A 312 -7.32 12.38 37.02
N VAL A 313 -6.08 11.89 37.07
CA VAL A 313 -4.87 12.72 37.11
C VAL A 313 -4.45 13.01 35.67
N LEU A 314 -4.49 14.28 35.26
CA LEU A 314 -3.86 14.69 33.99
C LEU A 314 -2.34 14.75 34.21
N LEU A 315 -1.62 13.82 33.60
CA LEU A 315 -0.19 13.95 33.37
C LEU A 315 0.00 14.79 32.11
N VAL A 316 0.38 16.06 32.29
CA VAL A 316 0.89 16.91 31.21
C VAL A 316 2.41 16.74 31.24
N SER A 317 2.97 16.13 30.19
CA SER A 317 4.41 15.91 30.01
C SER A 317 5.07 17.09 29.31
#